data_AF-A0A8S2RQ45-F1
#
_entry.id   AF-A0A8S2RQ45-F1
#
_cell.length_a   1.000
_cell.length_b   1.000
_cell.length_c   1.000
_cell.angle_alpha   90.00
_cell.angle_beta   90.00
_cell.angle_gamma   90.00
#
_symmetry.space_group_name_H-M   'P 1'
#
loop_
_entity.id
_entity.type
_entity.pdbx_description
1 polymer ?
#
loop_
_entity_poly.entity_id
_entity_poly.type
_entity_poly.pdbx_seq_one_letter_code
_entity_poly.pdbx_strand_id
1 'polypeptide(L)'
;TDYVLVNRDVQETYKVRRARQLGIPLLNAEYIYECWRHPEKTIDPNVYLVLTAQNNENFKYGKVQIEGSTKKSPNTASKKTRRFDISKIKIWNHDDISLPRFDEINAEIAKWAIFREMNEHSFVYFVLEIQVLSQTSEREYRMRFYYEKQTIAEERRGNPTIIQYMYSNDVNEQLQLFAFYYDRIATMPRVTKMKDMLPNTIGSKLLLRVLWCHRIDTQVIDDDICQLIESVWLESMGDLKQMLNVQPETITLKKIIEAEAVLLEQKGLLENNASDGSSDLTTKFYSLIPHNSNFKSDLNNRRILREKMDLCQMLRDMLTINEMTDWNVKASIEAKYRSMKCYINTLNNASLEFKTICDMICSSSTEPY
;
A
#
# COMPACT_ATOMS: atom_id res chain seq x y z
N THR A 1 2.92 -0.98 -33.81
CA THR A 1 4.21 -1.48 -33.33
C THR A 1 4.48 -0.84 -32.00
N ASP A 2 4.77 -1.63 -30.97
CA ASP A 2 5.04 -1.10 -29.64
C ASP A 2 6.51 -0.69 -29.54
N TYR A 3 6.78 0.44 -28.88
CA TYR A 3 8.12 0.97 -28.67
C TYR A 3 8.31 1.29 -27.19
N VAL A 4 9.53 1.10 -26.67
CA VAL A 4 9.89 1.55 -25.32
C VAL A 4 10.77 2.78 -25.41
N LEU A 5 10.31 3.87 -24.81
CA LEU A 5 11.01 5.16 -24.81
C LEU A 5 12.14 5.17 -23.78
N VAL A 6 13.33 5.61 -24.20
CA VAL A 6 14.54 5.72 -23.37
C VAL A 6 15.20 7.07 -23.56
N ASN A 7 15.82 7.61 -22.51
CA ASN A 7 16.61 8.83 -22.62
C ASN A 7 18.02 8.52 -23.17
N ARG A 8 18.74 9.52 -23.71
CA ARG A 8 20.04 9.33 -24.41
C ARG A 8 21.06 8.50 -23.61
N ASP A 9 21.05 8.64 -22.29
CA ASP A 9 21.80 7.77 -21.39
C ASP A 9 20.97 6.51 -21.11
N VAL A 10 21.23 5.45 -21.86
CA VAL A 10 20.59 4.14 -21.67
C VAL A 10 21.07 3.56 -20.33
N GLN A 11 20.47 4.01 -19.23
CA GLN A 11 20.59 3.33 -17.96
C GLN A 11 19.82 2.01 -18.05
N GLU A 12 20.45 0.93 -17.61
CA GLU A 12 19.91 -0.43 -17.72
C GLU A 12 18.78 -0.65 -16.71
N THR A 13 17.62 -0.07 -17.00
CA THR A 13 16.43 -0.19 -16.17
C THR A 13 15.72 -1.52 -16.37
N TYR A 14 14.86 -1.91 -15.43
CA TYR A 14 14.00 -3.08 -15.56
C TYR A 14 13.18 -3.08 -16.86
N LYS A 15 12.65 -1.91 -17.26
CA LYS A 15 11.86 -1.73 -18.48
C LYS A 15 12.69 -1.99 -19.74
N VAL A 16 13.94 -1.50 -19.78
CA VAL A 16 14.88 -1.76 -20.89
C VAL A 16 15.22 -3.24 -20.99
N ARG A 17 15.49 -3.92 -19.86
CA ARG A 17 15.77 -5.36 -19.84
C ARG A 17 14.58 -6.19 -20.32
N ARG A 18 13.36 -5.85 -19.88
CA ARG A 18 12.15 -6.57 -20.28
C ARG A 18 11.77 -6.32 -21.74
N ALA A 19 11.96 -5.11 -22.24
CA ALA A 19 11.79 -4.79 -23.67
C ALA A 19 12.71 -5.65 -24.54
N ARG A 20 13.99 -5.80 -24.16
CA ARG A 20 14.94 -6.69 -24.85
C ARG A 20 14.52 -8.15 -24.83
N GLN A 21 14.06 -8.67 -23.69
CA GLN A 21 13.57 -10.06 -23.59
C GLN A 21 12.38 -10.33 -24.50
N LEU A 22 11.54 -9.32 -24.73
CA LEU A 22 10.33 -9.42 -25.54
C LEU A 22 10.55 -8.98 -27.00
N GLY A 23 11.78 -8.62 -27.40
CA GLY A 23 12.08 -8.14 -28.75
C GLY A 23 11.44 -6.79 -29.11
N ILE A 24 11.06 -5.99 -28.11
CA ILE A 24 10.43 -4.69 -28.32
C ILE A 24 11.51 -3.63 -28.59
N PRO A 25 11.44 -2.88 -29.72
CA PRO A 25 12.44 -1.88 -30.05
C PRO A 25 12.50 -0.71 -29.04
N LEU A 26 13.71 -0.22 -28.78
CA LEU A 26 13.96 0.94 -27.93
C LEU A 26 14.01 2.21 -28.78
N LEU A 27 13.24 3.23 -28.40
CA LEU A 27 13.10 4.50 -29.10
C LEU A 27 13.64 5.63 -28.22
N ASN A 28 14.43 6.54 -28.78
CA ASN A 28 14.92 7.70 -28.03
C ASN A 28 13.74 8.66 -27.71
N ALA A 29 13.67 9.15 -26.47
CA ALA A 29 12.67 10.11 -26.00
C ALA A 29 12.62 11.40 -26.83
N GLU A 30 13.71 11.71 -27.55
CA GLU A 30 13.79 12.80 -28.54
C GLU A 30 12.71 12.70 -29.63
N TYR A 31 12.24 11.49 -29.94
CA TYR A 31 11.11 11.27 -30.85
C TYR A 31 9.85 12.00 -30.40
N ILE A 32 9.51 11.98 -29.10
CA ILE A 32 8.31 12.66 -28.60
C ILE A 32 8.43 14.17 -28.76
N TYR A 33 9.61 14.72 -28.45
CA TYR A 33 9.84 16.15 -28.56
C TYR A 33 9.74 16.64 -30.01
N GLU A 34 10.21 15.83 -30.97
CA GLU A 34 10.11 16.16 -32.39
C GLU A 34 8.68 16.01 -32.91
N CYS A 35 7.93 14.99 -32.48
CA CYS A 35 6.49 14.87 -32.76
C CYS A 35 5.67 16.05 -32.21
N TRP A 36 6.06 16.58 -31.06
CA TRP A 36 5.40 17.75 -30.47
C TRP A 36 5.74 19.05 -31.20
N ARG A 37 6.98 19.20 -31.68
CA ARG A 37 7.45 20.40 -32.41
C ARG A 37 6.89 20.52 -33.82
N HIS A 38 6.59 19.39 -34.46
CA HIS A 38 6.10 19.33 -35.84
C HIS A 38 4.81 18.52 -35.94
N PRO A 39 3.70 18.99 -35.34
CA PRO A 39 2.42 18.27 -35.35
C PRO A 39 1.85 18.05 -36.77
N GLU A 40 2.29 18.84 -37.74
CA GLU A 40 1.92 18.74 -39.16
C GLU A 40 2.70 17.68 -39.95
N LYS A 41 3.70 17.02 -39.36
CA LYS A 41 4.53 16.01 -40.04
C LYS A 41 4.52 14.68 -39.30
N THR A 42 4.27 13.60 -40.04
CA THR A 42 4.50 12.24 -39.53
C THR A 42 6.00 11.97 -39.52
N ILE A 43 6.59 11.89 -38.33
CA ILE A 43 8.01 11.60 -38.14
C ILE A 43 8.21 10.08 -38.10
N ASP A 44 9.18 9.56 -38.87
CA ASP A 44 9.50 8.13 -38.92
C ASP A 44 10.18 7.69 -37.60
N PRO A 45 9.57 6.75 -36.83
CA PRO A 45 10.16 6.23 -35.60
C PRO A 45 11.51 5.53 -35.81
N ASN A 46 11.79 4.99 -37.00
CA ASN A 46 13.00 4.20 -37.24
C ASN A 46 14.29 5.03 -37.12
N VAL A 47 14.21 6.35 -37.36
CA VAL A 47 15.34 7.28 -37.23
C VAL A 47 15.78 7.45 -35.76
N TYR A 48 14.88 7.19 -34.82
CA TYR A 48 15.10 7.38 -33.38
C TYR A 48 15.32 6.05 -32.65
N LEU A 49 15.49 4.95 -33.39
CA LEU A 49 15.79 3.64 -32.79
C LEU A 49 17.18 3.67 -32.15
N VAL A 50 17.24 3.27 -30.89
CA VAL A 50 18.50 3.10 -30.18
C VAL A 50 19.12 1.77 -30.60
N LEU A 51 20.03 1.84 -31.57
CA LEU A 51 20.87 0.71 -31.97
C LEU A 51 21.78 0.34 -30.79
N THR A 52 21.34 -0.60 -29.95
CA THR A 52 22.27 -1.28 -29.05
C THR A 52 23.14 -2.18 -29.92
N ALA A 53 24.42 -1.86 -30.04
CA ALA A 53 25.39 -2.73 -30.70
C ALA A 53 25.37 -4.12 -30.04
N GLN A 54 24.58 -5.03 -30.59
CA GLN A 54 24.84 -6.45 -30.49
C GLN A 54 25.93 -6.74 -31.51
N ASN A 55 27.20 -6.73 -31.08
CA ASN A 55 28.23 -7.49 -31.79
C ASN A 55 27.95 -8.98 -31.56
N ASN A 56 26.95 -9.49 -32.29
CA ASN A 56 26.72 -10.89 -32.56
C ASN A 56 27.58 -11.32 -33.76
N GLU A 57 28.89 -11.15 -33.66
CA GLU A 57 29.82 -11.85 -34.54
C GLU A 57 30.87 -12.56 -33.68
N ASN A 58 30.94 -13.87 -33.86
CA ASN A 58 31.97 -14.81 -33.37
C ASN A 58 31.70 -15.56 -32.05
N PHE A 59 30.66 -16.39 -32.05
CA PHE A 59 30.77 -17.71 -31.41
C PHE A 59 30.76 -18.80 -32.49
N LYS A 60 31.95 -19.13 -32.99
CA LYS A 60 32.21 -20.41 -33.68
C LYS A 60 33.24 -21.18 -32.86
N TYR A 61 32.90 -22.45 -32.62
CA TYR A 61 33.68 -23.48 -31.95
C TYR A 61 35.19 -23.42 -32.23
N GLY A 62 36.00 -23.52 -31.17
CA GLY A 62 37.46 -23.69 -31.29
C GLY A 62 38.16 -23.76 -29.93
N LYS A 63 38.90 -24.85 -29.68
CA LYS A 63 39.85 -24.97 -28.55
C LYS A 63 40.87 -23.83 -28.64
N VAL A 64 41.07 -23.08 -27.56
CA VAL A 64 42.17 -22.12 -27.48
C VAL A 64 43.37 -22.81 -26.84
N GLN A 65 44.40 -23.03 -27.66
CA GLN A 65 45.75 -23.37 -27.23
C GLN A 65 46.36 -22.18 -26.45
N ILE A 66 47.04 -22.50 -25.36
CA ILE A 66 47.86 -21.57 -24.60
C ILE A 66 49.26 -21.63 -25.21
N GLU A 67 49.72 -20.52 -25.79
CA GLU A 67 51.15 -20.28 -26.01
C GLU A 67 51.51 -18.88 -25.50
N GLY A 68 52.66 -18.84 -24.82
CA GLY A 68 52.95 -17.84 -23.81
C GLY A 68 53.65 -16.59 -24.30
N SER A 69 53.52 -15.54 -23.50
CA SER A 69 54.61 -14.58 -23.32
C SER A 69 54.54 -14.02 -21.91
N THR A 70 55.66 -14.18 -21.22
CA THR A 70 55.89 -13.87 -19.82
C THR A 70 56.08 -12.35 -19.61
N LYS A 71 55.51 -11.79 -18.54
CA LYS A 71 56.24 -11.20 -17.40
C LYS A 71 55.40 -10.21 -16.57
N LYS A 72 55.42 -10.51 -15.26
CA LYS A 72 55.41 -9.63 -14.08
C LYS A 72 54.07 -9.00 -13.64
N SER A 73 53.62 -9.52 -12.50
CA SER A 73 52.56 -8.99 -11.65
C SER A 73 52.87 -7.59 -11.10
N PRO A 74 51.81 -6.84 -10.80
CA PRO A 74 51.72 -6.23 -9.49
C PRO A 74 50.41 -6.61 -8.80
N ASN A 75 50.55 -7.23 -7.63
CA ASN A 75 49.60 -7.36 -6.52
C ASN A 75 48.13 -6.97 -6.82
N THR A 76 47.33 -7.95 -7.25
CA THR A 76 45.90 -7.93 -6.94
C THR A 76 45.72 -8.23 -5.47
N ALA A 77 45.57 -7.18 -4.66
CA ALA A 77 44.89 -7.30 -3.38
C ALA A 77 43.52 -7.94 -3.67
N SER A 78 43.35 -9.19 -3.24
CA SER A 78 42.07 -9.86 -3.31
C SER A 78 41.07 -8.99 -2.55
N LYS A 79 40.10 -8.42 -3.26
CA LYS A 79 38.88 -7.91 -2.61
C LYS A 79 38.21 -9.12 -1.97
N LYS A 80 38.59 -9.42 -0.73
CA LYS A 80 37.89 -10.36 0.14
C LYS A 80 36.47 -9.84 0.25
N THR A 81 35.54 -10.46 -0.48
CA THR A 81 34.11 -10.30 -0.23
C THR A 81 33.89 -10.67 1.22
N ARG A 82 33.72 -9.67 2.10
CA ARG A 82 33.41 -9.90 3.51
C ARG A 82 32.11 -10.70 3.53
N ARG A 83 32.17 -11.95 3.99
CA ARG A 83 30.95 -12.72 4.28
C ARG A 83 30.16 -11.93 5.33
N PHE A 84 28.90 -11.67 5.04
CA PHE A 84 27.97 -11.09 5.99
C PHE A 84 27.86 -12.01 7.21
N ASP A 85 28.05 -11.43 8.40
CA ASP A 85 28.16 -12.17 9.65
C ASP A 85 27.01 -11.76 10.57
N ILE A 86 25.95 -12.57 10.56
CA ILE A 86 24.73 -12.34 11.34
C ILE A 86 25.00 -12.32 12.85
N SER A 87 26.07 -12.96 13.33
CA SER A 87 26.38 -13.04 14.76
C SER A 87 26.73 -11.69 15.38
N LYS A 88 27.09 -10.71 14.56
CA LYS A 88 27.43 -9.35 14.99
C LYS A 88 26.22 -8.42 15.06
N ILE A 89 25.08 -8.87 14.54
CA ILE A 89 23.87 -8.08 14.49
C ILE A 89 23.08 -8.33 15.76
N LYS A 90 22.72 -7.24 16.44
CA LYS A 90 21.87 -7.33 17.62
C LYS A 90 20.45 -7.66 17.17
N ILE A 91 19.89 -8.71 17.77
CA ILE A 91 18.52 -9.17 17.56
C ILE A 91 17.73 -8.84 18.82
N TRP A 92 16.57 -8.24 18.64
CA TRP A 92 15.60 -8.00 19.73
C TRP A 92 14.37 -8.88 19.50
N ASN A 93 13.88 -9.51 20.56
CA ASN A 93 12.58 -10.17 20.54
C ASN A 93 11.46 -9.16 20.84
N HIS A 94 10.23 -9.53 20.51
CA HIS A 94 9.07 -8.64 20.70
C HIS A 94 8.85 -8.19 22.14
N ASP A 95 9.08 -9.08 23.11
CA ASP A 95 8.85 -8.79 24.53
C ASP A 95 10.09 -8.20 25.24
N ASP A 96 11.15 -7.86 24.50
CA ASP A 96 12.37 -7.31 25.09
C ASP A 96 12.13 -5.89 25.65
N ILE A 97 12.37 -5.69 26.95
CA ILE A 97 12.22 -4.38 27.64
C ILE A 97 13.10 -3.29 27.00
N SER A 98 14.21 -3.68 26.37
CA SER A 98 15.18 -2.77 25.74
C SER A 98 14.97 -2.57 24.23
N LEU A 99 13.77 -2.89 23.72
CA LEU A 99 13.42 -2.70 22.32
C LEU A 99 13.53 -1.20 21.95
N PRO A 100 14.26 -0.84 20.87
CA PRO A 100 14.32 0.51 20.38
C PRO A 100 12.93 1.04 20.01
N ARG A 101 12.70 2.32 20.27
CA ARG A 101 11.49 3.00 19.78
C ARG A 101 11.54 3.08 18.26
N PHE A 102 10.40 2.82 17.64
CA PHE A 102 10.23 2.90 16.19
C PHE A 102 8.82 3.42 15.91
N ASP A 103 8.73 4.44 15.07
CA ASP A 103 7.45 5.05 14.73
C ASP A 103 6.72 4.24 13.66
N GLU A 104 5.88 3.30 14.10
CA GLU A 104 5.13 2.44 13.18
C GLU A 104 4.09 3.20 12.35
N ILE A 105 3.68 4.40 12.76
CA ILE A 105 2.63 5.16 12.06
C ILE A 105 3.19 5.77 10.77
N ASN A 106 4.42 6.30 10.86
CA ASN A 106 5.10 6.97 9.75
C ASN A 106 6.07 6.08 8.98
N ALA A 107 6.10 4.78 9.30
CA ALA A 107 6.92 3.80 8.60
C ALA A 107 6.24 3.27 7.33
N GLU A 108 7.07 2.94 6.34
CA GLU A 108 6.68 2.33 5.08
C GLU A 108 7.38 0.98 4.89
N ILE A 109 6.75 0.05 4.16
CA ILE A 109 7.37 -1.21 3.80
C ILE A 109 8.20 -1.02 2.52
N ALA A 110 9.53 -1.12 2.63
CA ALA A 110 10.42 -1.05 1.47
C ALA A 110 10.56 -2.40 0.75
N LYS A 111 10.48 -3.51 1.48
CA LYS A 111 10.59 -4.86 0.92
C LYS A 111 9.96 -5.87 1.86
N TRP A 112 9.32 -6.90 1.31
CA TRP A 112 8.79 -8.01 2.10
C TRP A 112 8.86 -9.34 1.34
N ALA A 113 8.77 -10.44 2.08
CA ALA A 113 8.55 -11.77 1.54
C ALA A 113 7.81 -12.64 2.55
N ILE A 114 6.92 -13.49 2.02
CA ILE A 114 6.12 -14.41 2.80
C ILE A 114 6.39 -15.83 2.32
N PHE A 115 6.53 -16.75 3.26
CA PHE A 115 6.64 -18.17 2.99
C PHE A 115 5.69 -18.97 3.86
N ARG A 116 5.27 -20.12 3.33
CA ARG A 116 4.46 -21.12 4.04
C ARG A 116 5.11 -22.48 3.92
N GLU A 117 5.34 -23.12 5.05
CA GLU A 117 5.74 -24.52 5.17
C GLU A 117 4.51 -25.37 5.49
N MET A 118 4.38 -26.50 4.80
CA MET A 118 3.32 -27.48 5.07
C MET A 118 3.84 -28.55 6.03
N ASN A 119 3.27 -28.58 7.24
CA ASN A 119 3.44 -29.67 8.19
C ASN A 119 2.27 -30.66 8.09
N GLU A 120 2.39 -31.82 8.74
CA GLU A 120 1.43 -32.93 8.63
C GLU A 120 -0.02 -32.53 8.96
N HIS A 121 -0.21 -31.59 9.90
CA HIS A 121 -1.53 -31.12 10.35
C HIS A 121 -1.58 -29.59 10.59
N SER A 122 -0.62 -28.82 10.08
CA SER A 122 -0.55 -27.38 10.32
C SER A 122 0.25 -26.64 9.26
N PHE A 123 0.11 -25.32 9.24
CA PHE A 123 0.94 -24.44 8.42
C PHE A 123 1.86 -23.60 9.31
N VAL A 124 3.13 -23.53 8.92
CA VAL A 124 4.08 -22.56 9.51
C VAL A 124 4.31 -21.46 8.51
N TYR A 125 4.15 -20.23 8.96
CA TYR A 125 4.37 -19.04 8.16
C TYR A 125 5.67 -18.36 8.58
N PHE A 126 6.36 -17.81 7.59
CA PHE A 126 7.52 -16.96 7.79
C PHE A 126 7.29 -15.63 7.08
N VAL A 127 7.47 -14.53 7.80
CA VAL A 127 7.32 -13.18 7.27
C VAL A 127 8.62 -12.43 7.44
N LEU A 128 9.09 -11.84 6.34
CA LEU A 128 10.26 -10.97 6.29
C LEU A 128 9.82 -9.59 5.84
N GLU A 129 10.23 -8.54 6.54
CA GLU A 129 9.92 -7.15 6.15
C GLU A 129 11.12 -6.24 6.39
N ILE A 130 11.33 -5.28 5.49
CA ILE A 130 12.17 -4.11 5.70
C ILE A 130 11.23 -2.93 5.81
N GLN A 131 11.23 -2.31 6.99
CA GLN A 131 10.41 -1.15 7.32
C GLN A 131 11.31 0.08 7.40
N VAL A 132 10.87 1.21 6.83
CA VAL A 132 11.68 2.42 6.66
C VAL A 132 10.89 3.64 7.08
N LEU A 133 11.54 4.53 7.83
CA LEU A 133 11.01 5.85 8.14
C LEU A 133 11.42 6.85 7.06
N SER A 134 10.44 7.59 6.53
CA SER A 134 10.64 8.64 5.52
C SER A 134 11.30 9.88 6.13
N GLN A 135 11.14 10.12 7.43
CA GLN A 135 11.79 11.19 8.18
C GLN A 135 12.25 10.64 9.54
N THR A 136 13.48 10.96 9.95
CA THR A 136 14.02 10.54 11.25
C THR A 136 14.72 11.69 11.95
N SER A 137 14.59 11.75 13.27
CA SER A 137 15.51 12.52 14.09
C SER A 137 16.91 11.86 14.09
N GLU A 138 17.98 12.61 14.38
CA GLU A 138 19.37 12.09 14.35
C GLU A 138 19.63 10.91 15.31
N ARG A 139 18.72 10.64 16.26
CA ARG A 139 18.89 9.64 17.33
C ARG A 139 18.08 8.36 17.13
N GLU A 140 17.33 8.24 16.03
CA GLU A 140 16.45 7.09 15.78
C GLU A 140 16.97 6.22 14.65
N TYR A 141 16.66 4.93 14.72
CA TYR A 141 16.94 4.01 13.63
C TYR A 141 15.96 4.27 12.49
N ARG A 142 16.51 4.50 11.29
CA ARG A 142 15.73 4.72 10.08
C ARG A 142 15.08 3.47 9.54
N MET A 143 15.70 2.30 9.76
CA MET A 143 15.21 1.04 9.23
C MET A 143 15.14 -0.04 10.29
N ARG A 144 14.12 -0.89 10.14
CA ARG A 144 13.84 -2.05 10.97
C ARG A 144 13.58 -3.25 10.08
N PHE A 145 14.37 -4.30 10.25
CA PHE A 145 14.05 -5.62 9.71
C PHE A 145 13.12 -6.33 10.69
N TYR A 146 12.00 -6.81 10.18
CA TYR A 146 11.02 -7.61 10.91
C TYR A 146 11.11 -9.05 10.42
N TYR A 147 11.21 -9.98 11.37
CA TYR A 147 11.14 -11.41 11.14
C TYR A 147 10.06 -12.01 12.03
N GLU A 148 9.15 -12.76 11.44
CA GLU A 148 8.18 -13.55 12.18
C GLU A 148 8.17 -15.00 11.71
N LYS A 149 8.06 -15.91 12.67
CA LYS A 149 7.70 -17.32 12.45
C LYS A 149 6.52 -17.67 13.33
N GLN A 150 5.42 -18.08 12.71
CA GLN A 150 4.20 -18.47 13.41
C GLN A 150 3.66 -19.79 12.91
N THR A 151 3.21 -20.66 13.82
CA THR A 151 2.51 -21.90 13.48
C THR A 151 1.03 -21.71 13.70
N ILE A 152 0.22 -21.92 12.65
CA ILE A 152 -1.22 -22.05 12.79
C ILE A 152 -1.53 -23.55 12.84
N ALA A 153 -1.77 -24.05 14.05
CA ALA A 153 -2.39 -25.34 14.27
C ALA A 153 -3.92 -25.18 14.26
N GLU A 154 -4.65 -26.17 13.73
CA GLU A 154 -6.12 -26.19 13.76
C GLU A 154 -6.65 -26.26 15.21
N GLU A 155 -5.86 -26.80 16.15
CA GLU A 155 -6.06 -26.65 17.59
C GLU A 155 -5.18 -25.54 18.16
N ARG A 156 -5.80 -24.60 18.89
CA ARG A 156 -5.21 -23.44 19.59
C ARG A 156 -4.20 -23.80 20.70
N ARG A 157 -3.29 -24.74 20.50
CA ARG A 157 -2.19 -24.96 21.44
C ARG A 157 -1.11 -23.93 21.14
N GLY A 158 -0.88 -23.05 22.12
CA GLY A 158 0.02 -21.91 22.08
C GLY A 158 1.47 -22.30 21.81
N ASN A 159 1.79 -22.61 20.56
CA ASN A 159 3.16 -22.60 20.07
C ASN A 159 3.64 -21.12 20.05
N PRO A 160 4.83 -20.83 20.57
CA PRO A 160 5.31 -19.46 20.67
C PRO A 160 5.51 -18.88 19.26
N THR A 161 4.83 -17.76 18.98
CA THR A 161 5.15 -16.91 17.84
C THR A 161 6.54 -16.32 18.09
N ILE A 162 7.45 -16.51 17.14
CA ILE A 162 8.78 -15.90 17.22
C ILE A 162 8.73 -14.63 16.40
N ILE A 163 8.81 -13.48 17.06
CA ILE A 163 8.91 -12.16 16.43
C ILE A 163 10.24 -11.54 16.82
N GLN A 164 11.02 -11.14 15.82
CA GLN A 164 12.35 -10.58 15.97
C GLN A 164 12.50 -9.29 15.16
N TYR A 165 13.27 -8.36 15.73
CA TYR A 165 13.58 -7.07 15.13
C TYR A 165 15.08 -6.87 15.06
N MET A 166 15.56 -6.30 13.95
CA MET A 166 16.95 -5.88 13.78
C MET A 166 16.97 -4.46 13.20
N TYR A 167 17.61 -3.54 13.91
CA TYR A 167 17.62 -2.13 13.58
C TYR A 167 18.96 -1.73 12.97
N SER A 168 18.95 -0.96 11.88
CA SER A 168 20.16 -0.39 11.32
C SER A 168 19.85 0.87 10.50
N ASN A 169 20.85 1.73 10.35
CA ASN A 169 20.83 2.88 9.45
C ASN A 169 21.52 2.58 8.10
N ASP A 170 22.20 1.43 7.98
CA ASP A 170 22.83 0.99 6.74
C ASP A 170 21.86 0.14 5.90
N VAL A 171 21.57 0.61 4.69
CA VAL A 171 20.69 -0.07 3.74
C VAL A 171 21.29 -1.40 3.32
N ASN A 172 22.62 -1.49 3.18
CA ASN A 172 23.28 -2.73 2.76
C ASN A 172 23.18 -3.80 3.84
N GLU A 173 23.29 -3.43 5.11
CA GLU A 173 23.11 -4.35 6.23
C GLU A 173 21.69 -4.94 6.24
N GLN A 174 20.68 -4.08 6.07
CA GLN A 174 19.26 -4.48 6.00
C GLN A 174 18.96 -5.39 4.80
N LEU A 175 19.53 -5.09 3.63
CA LEU A 175 19.39 -5.93 2.44
C LEU A 175 20.12 -7.27 2.58
N GLN A 176 21.28 -7.29 3.24
CA GLN A 176 22.02 -8.53 3.51
C GLN A 176 21.30 -9.39 4.54
N LEU A 177 20.70 -8.81 5.58
CA LEU A 177 19.79 -9.49 6.50
C LEU A 177 18.63 -10.13 5.75
N PHE A 178 17.94 -9.35 4.91
CA PHE A 178 16.82 -9.85 4.13
C PHE A 178 17.24 -11.00 3.23
N ALA A 179 18.34 -10.86 2.47
CA ALA A 179 18.84 -11.91 1.60
C ALA A 179 19.21 -13.18 2.39
N PHE A 180 19.89 -13.04 3.53
CA PHE A 180 20.26 -14.16 4.39
C PHE A 180 19.03 -14.94 4.87
N TYR A 181 18.02 -14.26 5.44
CA TYR A 181 16.80 -14.92 5.90
C TYR A 181 15.99 -15.50 4.74
N TYR A 182 15.90 -14.77 3.63
CA TYR A 182 15.20 -15.20 2.43
C TYR A 182 15.79 -16.51 1.90
N ASP A 183 17.11 -16.56 1.69
CA ASP A 183 17.78 -17.76 1.17
C ASP A 183 17.69 -18.92 2.16
N ARG A 184 17.83 -18.64 3.47
CA ARG A 184 17.68 -19.64 4.52
C ARG A 184 16.31 -20.30 4.51
N ILE A 185 15.24 -19.53 4.30
CA ILE A 185 13.86 -20.06 4.29
C ILE A 185 13.53 -20.69 2.94
N ALA A 186 13.92 -20.05 1.83
CA ALA A 186 13.65 -20.55 0.48
C ALA A 186 14.34 -21.89 0.18
N THR A 187 15.39 -22.24 0.92
CA THR A 187 16.09 -23.53 0.81
C THR A 187 15.52 -24.61 1.74
N MET A 188 14.58 -24.29 2.63
CA MET A 188 13.93 -25.28 3.48
C MET A 188 13.02 -26.21 2.66
N PRO A 189 12.95 -27.50 3.00
CA PRO A 189 12.05 -28.43 2.33
C PRO A 189 10.59 -28.05 2.62
N ARG A 190 9.69 -28.33 1.66
CA ARG A 190 8.22 -28.12 1.80
C ARG A 190 7.80 -26.66 2.06
N VAL A 191 8.70 -25.71 1.81
CA VAL A 191 8.40 -24.27 1.87
C VAL A 191 7.98 -23.75 0.49
N THR A 192 6.90 -22.98 0.47
CA THR A 192 6.40 -22.30 -0.72
C THR A 192 6.36 -20.80 -0.47
N LYS A 193 6.91 -20.02 -1.41
CA LYS A 193 6.78 -18.56 -1.39
C LYS A 193 5.34 -18.17 -1.72
N MET A 194 4.75 -17.31 -0.91
CA MET A 194 3.41 -16.79 -1.12
C MET A 194 3.48 -15.46 -1.88
N LYS A 195 2.38 -15.14 -2.59
CA LYS A 195 2.21 -13.83 -3.20
C LYS A 195 1.59 -12.89 -2.17
N ASP A 196 0.29 -13.01 -1.86
CA ASP A 196 -0.35 -11.99 -1.01
C ASP A 196 -1.33 -12.56 0.03
N MET A 197 -1.31 -13.89 0.24
CA MET A 197 -2.24 -14.57 1.13
C MET A 197 -1.61 -14.78 2.51
N LEU A 198 -2.03 -13.97 3.46
CA LEU A 198 -1.80 -14.13 4.89
C LEU A 198 -3.12 -14.17 5.64
N PRO A 199 -3.25 -15.00 6.68
CA PRO A 199 -4.20 -14.80 7.76
C PRO A 199 -3.98 -13.44 8.43
N ASN A 200 -5.06 -12.80 8.90
CA ASN A 200 -5.00 -11.46 9.52
C ASN A 200 -4.23 -11.41 10.85
N THR A 201 -3.79 -12.56 11.36
CA THR A 201 -3.04 -12.70 12.60
C THR A 201 -1.52 -12.78 12.41
N ILE A 202 -1.04 -12.83 11.17
CA ILE A 202 0.37 -12.97 10.82
C ILE A 202 0.86 -11.66 10.18
N GLY A 203 2.13 -11.33 10.35
CA GLY A 203 2.79 -10.16 9.79
C GLY A 203 2.60 -8.91 10.64
N SER A 204 3.40 -7.89 10.37
CA SER A 204 3.20 -6.59 11.01
C SER A 204 1.91 -5.94 10.51
N LYS A 205 1.32 -5.06 11.34
CA LYS A 205 0.16 -4.24 10.95
C LYS A 205 0.43 -3.42 9.68
N LEU A 206 1.69 -2.98 9.50
CA LEU A 206 2.15 -2.25 8.31
C LEU A 206 2.05 -3.12 7.06
N LEU A 207 2.58 -4.35 7.11
CA LEU A 207 2.50 -5.27 5.99
C LEU A 207 1.05 -5.67 5.70
N LEU A 208 0.27 -6.01 6.73
CA LEU A 208 -1.15 -6.35 6.57
C LEU A 208 -1.92 -5.24 5.87
N ARG A 209 -1.68 -3.96 6.22
CA ARG A 209 -2.26 -2.81 5.53
C ARG A 209 -1.88 -2.77 4.05
N VAL A 210 -0.61 -2.97 3.72
CA VAL A 210 -0.14 -3.01 2.32
C VAL A 210 -0.80 -4.15 1.55
N LEU A 211 -0.89 -5.34 2.14
CA LEU A 211 -1.52 -6.51 1.53
C LEU A 211 -3.02 -6.30 1.34
N TRP A 212 -3.72 -5.71 2.31
CA TRP A 212 -5.15 -5.42 2.21
C TRP A 212 -5.45 -4.41 1.11
N CYS A 213 -4.66 -3.33 0.99
CA CYS A 213 -4.79 -2.39 -0.13
C CYS A 213 -4.65 -3.12 -1.47
N HIS A 214 -3.67 -4.02 -1.61
CA HIS A 214 -3.50 -4.81 -2.83
C HIS A 214 -4.69 -5.75 -3.11
N ARG A 215 -5.26 -6.37 -2.06
CA ARG A 215 -6.44 -7.24 -2.20
C ARG A 215 -7.68 -6.48 -2.62
N ILE A 216 -7.91 -5.29 -2.06
CA ILE A 216 -9.04 -4.43 -2.46
C ILE A 216 -9.03 -4.18 -3.98
N ASP A 217 -7.85 -4.06 -4.59
CA ASP A 217 -7.70 -3.82 -6.02
C ASP A 217 -7.82 -5.07 -6.89
N THR A 218 -7.56 -6.27 -6.36
CA THR A 218 -7.37 -7.49 -7.16
C THR A 218 -8.36 -8.62 -6.88
N GLN A 219 -9.02 -8.60 -5.73
CA GLN A 219 -9.87 -9.69 -5.28
C GLN A 219 -11.25 -9.66 -5.94
N VAL A 220 -11.79 -10.85 -6.21
CA VAL A 220 -13.19 -11.05 -6.57
C VAL A 220 -14.03 -10.94 -5.30
N ILE A 221 -15.08 -10.13 -5.34
CA ILE A 221 -15.92 -9.80 -4.18
C ILE A 221 -17.01 -10.87 -4.04
N ASP A 222 -17.20 -11.40 -2.83
CA ASP A 222 -18.26 -12.35 -2.51
C ASP A 222 -19.65 -11.68 -2.58
N ASP A 223 -20.70 -12.43 -2.93
CA ASP A 223 -22.07 -11.91 -3.06
C ASP A 223 -22.61 -11.27 -1.77
N ASP A 224 -22.30 -11.85 -0.60
CA ASP A 224 -22.70 -11.28 0.70
C ASP A 224 -22.06 -9.89 0.92
N ILE A 225 -20.81 -9.73 0.49
CA ILE A 225 -20.11 -8.44 0.57
C ILE A 225 -20.72 -7.48 -0.44
N CYS A 226 -21.01 -7.92 -1.66
CA CYS A 226 -21.72 -7.10 -2.66
C CYS A 226 -23.05 -6.57 -2.11
N GLN A 227 -23.87 -7.42 -1.50
CA GLN A 227 -25.14 -7.02 -0.91
C GLN A 227 -24.95 -6.01 0.23
N LEU A 228 -23.95 -6.22 1.09
CA LEU A 228 -23.60 -5.26 2.14
C LEU A 228 -23.21 -3.90 1.54
N ILE A 229 -22.35 -3.88 0.52
CA ILE A 229 -21.90 -2.62 -0.12
C ILE A 229 -23.07 -1.90 -0.78
N GLU A 230 -23.95 -2.63 -1.49
CA GLU A 230 -25.14 -2.04 -2.08
C GLU A 230 -26.08 -1.44 -1.04
N SER A 231 -26.29 -2.14 0.09
CA SER A 231 -27.15 -1.68 1.17
C SER A 231 -26.60 -0.42 1.82
N VAL A 232 -25.31 -0.41 2.17
CA VAL A 232 -24.63 0.77 2.74
C VAL A 232 -24.68 1.94 1.75
N TRP A 233 -24.48 1.67 0.46
CA TRP A 233 -24.54 2.69 -0.59
C TRP A 233 -25.94 3.30 -0.74
N LEU A 234 -26.98 2.47 -0.80
CA LEU A 234 -28.36 2.92 -0.96
C LEU A 234 -28.81 3.74 0.23
N GLU A 235 -28.50 3.30 1.45
CA GLU A 235 -28.81 4.04 2.68
C GLU A 235 -28.10 5.39 2.68
N SER A 236 -26.78 5.39 2.43
CA SER A 236 -25.95 6.59 2.36
C SER A 236 -26.47 7.61 1.35
N MET A 237 -26.84 7.17 0.15
CA MET A 237 -27.39 8.04 -0.88
C MET A 237 -28.81 8.52 -0.55
N GLY A 238 -29.60 7.70 0.14
CA GLY A 238 -30.90 8.07 0.68
C GLY A 238 -30.80 9.20 1.68
N ASP A 239 -29.92 9.06 2.67
CA ASP A 239 -29.65 10.04 3.71
C ASP A 239 -29.19 11.38 3.11
N LEU A 240 -28.23 11.35 2.17
CA LEU A 240 -27.76 12.55 1.50
C LEU A 240 -28.87 13.28 0.75
N LYS A 241 -29.71 12.55 0.01
CA LYS A 241 -30.85 13.13 -0.72
C LYS A 241 -31.91 13.70 0.22
N GLN A 242 -32.07 13.12 1.42
CA GLN A 242 -32.96 13.65 2.43
C GLN A 242 -32.40 14.90 3.11
N MET A 243 -31.09 14.95 3.36
CA MET A 243 -30.43 16.05 4.05
C MET A 243 -30.23 17.29 3.16
N LEU A 244 -29.89 17.09 1.89
CA LEU A 244 -29.48 18.14 0.97
C LEU A 244 -30.66 18.68 0.16
N ASN A 245 -30.63 19.98 -0.11
CA ASN A 245 -31.60 20.65 -0.99
C ASN A 245 -31.15 20.60 -2.47
N VAL A 246 -30.00 20.00 -2.74
CA VAL A 246 -29.43 19.81 -4.08
C VAL A 246 -29.06 18.35 -4.26
N GLN A 247 -28.98 17.91 -5.52
CA GLN A 247 -28.46 16.59 -5.83
C GLN A 247 -26.99 16.50 -5.40
N PRO A 248 -26.57 15.46 -4.64
CA PRO A 248 -25.19 15.31 -4.16
C PRO A 248 -24.15 15.43 -5.27
N GLU A 249 -24.48 14.93 -6.47
CA GLU A 249 -23.62 14.92 -7.66
C GLU A 249 -23.29 16.32 -8.19
N THR A 250 -24.06 17.34 -7.80
CA THR A 250 -23.85 18.74 -8.23
C THR A 250 -22.86 19.51 -7.33
N ILE A 251 -22.49 18.93 -6.18
CA ILE A 251 -21.53 19.54 -5.26
C ILE A 251 -20.13 19.23 -5.76
N THR A 252 -19.35 20.26 -6.09
CA THR A 252 -17.99 20.08 -6.61
C THR A 252 -16.98 19.85 -5.49
N LEU A 253 -15.87 19.16 -5.79
CA LEU A 253 -14.78 18.95 -4.85
C LEU A 253 -14.27 20.26 -4.24
N LYS A 254 -14.23 21.34 -5.04
CA LYS A 254 -13.87 22.68 -4.57
C LYS A 254 -14.79 23.17 -3.45
N LYS A 255 -16.12 23.04 -3.61
CA LYS A 255 -17.08 23.44 -2.59
C LYS A 255 -16.93 22.63 -1.30
N ILE A 256 -16.61 21.35 -1.42
CA ILE A 256 -16.37 20.48 -0.25
C ILE A 256 -15.12 20.93 0.50
N ILE A 257 -14.00 21.16 -0.20
CA ILE A 257 -12.76 21.65 0.42
C ILE A 257 -12.97 23.01 1.10
N GLU A 258 -13.71 23.92 0.46
CA GLU A 258 -14.06 25.21 1.07
C GLU A 258 -14.95 25.03 2.31
N ALA A 259 -15.89 24.08 2.29
CA ALA A 259 -16.77 23.78 3.42
C ALA A 259 -15.99 23.16 4.59
N GLU A 260 -15.08 22.23 4.32
CA GLU A 260 -14.16 21.66 5.32
C GLU A 260 -13.32 22.75 6.00
N ALA A 261 -12.80 23.70 5.23
CA ALA A 261 -12.05 24.83 5.78
C ALA A 261 -12.90 25.69 6.73
N VAL A 262 -14.16 25.96 6.37
CA VAL A 262 -15.12 26.67 7.23
C VAL A 262 -15.40 25.90 8.53
N LEU A 263 -15.56 24.57 8.46
CA LEU A 263 -15.76 23.74 9.65
C LEU A 263 -14.52 23.70 10.55
N LEU A 264 -13.31 23.70 9.97
CA LEU A 264 -12.06 23.77 10.73
C LEU A 264 -11.89 25.13 11.42
N GLU A 265 -12.25 26.22 10.75
CA GLU A 265 -12.25 27.56 11.34
C GLU A 265 -13.23 27.63 12.53
N GLN A 266 -14.44 27.11 12.34
CA GLN A 266 -15.45 27.02 13.40
C GLN A 266 -14.98 26.16 14.58
N LYS A 267 -14.30 25.03 14.30
CA LYS A 267 -13.69 24.20 15.33
C LYS A 267 -12.68 24.99 16.17
N GLY A 268 -11.82 25.77 15.51
CA GLY A 268 -10.86 26.65 16.18
C GLY A 268 -11.53 27.71 17.07
N LEU A 269 -12.65 28.28 16.64
CA LEU A 269 -13.43 29.21 17.47
C LEU A 269 -14.00 28.51 18.73
N LEU A 270 -14.54 27.30 18.58
CA LEU A 270 -15.06 26.51 19.71
C LEU A 270 -14.00 26.01 20.69
N GLU A 271 -12.78 25.77 20.22
CA GLU A 271 -11.65 25.41 21.08
C GLU A 271 -11.15 26.61 21.88
N ASN A 272 -11.23 27.81 21.30
CA ASN A 272 -10.80 29.07 21.93
C ASN A 272 -11.93 29.81 22.69
N ASN A 273 -13.13 29.22 22.78
CA ASN A 273 -14.34 29.86 23.34
C ASN A 273 -14.66 31.24 22.73
N ALA A 274 -14.31 31.44 21.46
CA ALA A 274 -14.64 32.64 20.70
C ALA A 274 -15.97 32.43 19.96
N SER A 275 -16.86 33.42 20.00
CA SER A 275 -18.16 33.38 19.31
C SER A 275 -18.25 34.35 18.13
N ASP A 276 -17.28 35.25 17.98
CA ASP A 276 -17.27 36.26 16.93
C ASP A 276 -17.06 35.59 15.56
N GLY A 277 -17.93 35.91 14.59
CA GLY A 277 -17.92 35.31 13.24
C GLY A 277 -18.58 33.93 13.08
N SER A 278 -19.04 33.27 14.16
CA SER A 278 -19.65 31.93 14.08
C SER A 278 -20.94 31.86 13.24
N SER A 279 -21.76 32.91 13.30
CA SER A 279 -22.99 33.00 12.49
C SER A 279 -22.69 33.14 10.99
N ASP A 280 -21.62 33.88 10.66
CA ASP A 280 -21.17 34.05 9.28
C ASP A 280 -20.61 32.75 8.72
N LEU A 281 -19.81 32.02 9.51
CA LEU A 281 -19.31 30.68 9.14
C LEU A 281 -20.44 29.68 8.95
N THR A 282 -21.45 29.70 9.82
CA THR A 282 -22.65 28.86 9.67
C THR A 282 -23.38 29.16 8.36
N THR A 283 -23.56 30.43 8.03
CA THR A 283 -24.23 30.86 6.80
C THR A 283 -23.40 30.49 5.56
N LYS A 284 -22.08 30.67 5.62
CA LYS A 284 -21.14 30.30 4.56
C LYS A 284 -21.11 28.79 4.32
N PHE A 285 -21.14 27.97 5.37
CA PHE A 285 -21.21 26.52 5.23
C PHE A 285 -22.47 26.09 4.48
N TYR A 286 -23.65 26.59 4.87
CA TYR A 286 -24.92 26.22 4.22
C TYR A 286 -25.12 26.82 2.82
N SER A 287 -24.31 27.81 2.41
CA SER A 287 -24.29 28.28 1.02
C SER A 287 -23.42 27.39 0.12
N LEU A 288 -22.33 26.82 0.67
CA LEU A 288 -21.46 25.86 -0.01
C LEU A 288 -22.13 24.49 -0.16
N ILE A 289 -22.77 24.01 0.91
CA ILE A 289 -23.50 22.73 0.95
C ILE A 289 -24.96 23.01 1.31
N PRO A 290 -25.84 23.23 0.31
CA PRO A 290 -27.24 23.57 0.55
C PRO A 290 -28.01 22.42 1.21
N HIS A 291 -28.41 22.63 2.46
CA HIS A 291 -29.24 21.69 3.22
C HIS A 291 -30.73 22.03 3.14
N ASN A 292 -31.56 21.01 3.30
CA ASN A 292 -32.98 21.18 3.60
C ASN A 292 -33.15 21.88 4.96
N SER A 293 -34.20 22.69 5.09
CA SER A 293 -34.41 23.56 6.27
C SER A 293 -34.36 22.79 7.59
N ASN A 294 -34.88 21.56 7.61
CA ASN A 294 -34.97 20.73 8.80
C ASN A 294 -33.60 20.18 9.27
N PHE A 295 -32.57 20.27 8.43
CA PHE A 295 -31.22 19.77 8.69
C PHE A 295 -30.19 20.89 8.88
N LYS A 296 -30.66 22.15 8.88
CA LYS A 296 -29.86 23.31 9.22
C LYS A 296 -29.88 23.51 10.74
N SER A 297 -28.68 23.50 11.31
CA SER A 297 -28.46 23.75 12.74
C SER A 297 -27.24 24.64 12.93
N ASP A 298 -27.18 25.31 14.07
CA ASP A 298 -26.03 26.11 14.47
C ASP A 298 -24.78 25.23 14.65
N LEU A 299 -23.67 25.65 14.04
CA LEU A 299 -22.38 24.96 14.13
C LEU A 299 -21.65 25.20 15.47
N ASN A 300 -22.24 25.98 16.39
CA ASN A 300 -21.72 26.16 17.76
C ASN A 300 -21.77 24.90 18.63
N ASN A 301 -22.53 23.88 18.23
CA ASN A 301 -22.57 22.62 18.94
C ASN A 301 -21.50 21.67 18.39
N ARG A 302 -20.57 21.22 19.25
CA ARG A 302 -19.49 20.28 18.88
C ARG A 302 -20.00 18.99 18.22
N ARG A 303 -21.15 18.48 18.64
CA ARG A 303 -21.77 17.30 18.04
C ARG A 303 -22.20 17.59 16.61
N ILE A 304 -22.93 18.69 16.40
CA ILE A 304 -23.38 19.11 15.06
C ILE A 304 -22.19 19.37 14.16
N LEU A 305 -21.17 20.06 14.67
CA LEU A 305 -19.94 20.34 13.92
C LEU A 305 -19.29 19.04 13.43
N ARG A 306 -19.15 18.05 14.31
CA ARG A 306 -18.62 16.73 13.94
C ARG A 306 -19.48 16.04 12.89
N GLU A 307 -20.80 16.01 13.07
CA GLU A 307 -21.74 15.46 12.10
C GLU A 307 -21.60 16.14 10.72
N LYS A 308 -21.35 17.45 10.67
CA LYS A 308 -21.09 18.16 9.40
C LYS A 308 -19.71 17.90 8.80
N MET A 309 -18.70 17.62 9.62
CA MET A 309 -17.38 17.16 9.14
C MET A 309 -17.50 15.76 8.51
N ASP A 310 -18.21 14.85 9.19
CA ASP A 310 -18.48 13.50 8.69
C ASP A 310 -19.27 13.54 7.37
N LEU A 311 -20.23 14.47 7.25
CA LEU A 311 -20.95 14.73 5.98
C LEU A 311 -20.02 15.16 4.84
N CYS A 312 -19.06 16.06 5.09
CA CYS A 312 -18.11 16.49 4.06
C CYS A 312 -17.24 15.33 3.57
N GLN A 313 -16.81 14.47 4.51
CA GLN A 313 -16.06 13.26 4.20
C GLN A 313 -16.88 12.30 3.33
N MET A 314 -18.15 12.07 3.69
CA MET A 314 -19.07 11.25 2.92
C MET A 314 -19.28 11.79 1.50
N LEU A 315 -19.51 13.10 1.34
CA LEU A 315 -19.63 13.73 0.01
C LEU A 315 -18.36 13.59 -0.83
N ARG A 316 -17.18 13.69 -0.21
CA ARG A 316 -15.89 13.48 -0.86
C ARG A 316 -15.71 12.06 -1.35
N ASP A 317 -16.09 11.08 -0.53
CA ASP A 317 -16.01 9.66 -0.88
C ASP A 317 -16.96 9.36 -2.06
N MET A 318 -18.16 9.95 -2.08
CA MET A 318 -19.11 9.86 -3.20
C MET A 318 -18.55 10.44 -4.51
N LEU A 319 -17.93 11.62 -4.46
CA LEU A 319 -17.28 12.20 -5.65
C LEU A 319 -16.13 11.34 -6.15
N THR A 320 -15.33 10.78 -5.24
CA THR A 320 -14.22 9.88 -5.59
C THR A 320 -14.73 8.65 -6.36
N ILE A 321 -15.89 8.11 -5.98
CA ILE A 321 -16.53 6.96 -6.65
C ILE A 321 -17.06 7.34 -8.03
N ASN A 322 -17.68 8.51 -8.13
CA ASN A 322 -18.15 9.03 -9.42
C ASN A 322 -16.98 9.25 -10.37
N GLU A 323 -15.86 9.80 -9.90
CA GLU A 323 -14.64 9.96 -10.70
C GLU A 323 -14.04 8.60 -11.11
N MET A 324 -13.98 7.63 -10.20
CA MET A 324 -13.49 6.26 -10.49
C MET A 324 -14.37 5.50 -11.49
N THR A 325 -15.59 5.98 -11.75
CA THR A 325 -16.58 5.32 -12.61
C THR A 325 -16.89 6.14 -13.85
N ASP A 326 -16.00 7.08 -14.22
CA ASP A 326 -16.16 7.99 -15.35
C ASP A 326 -17.50 8.76 -15.32
N TRP A 327 -17.95 9.16 -14.13
CA TRP A 327 -19.22 9.85 -13.89
C TRP A 327 -20.44 9.05 -14.36
N ASN A 328 -20.29 7.74 -14.53
CA ASN A 328 -21.38 6.86 -14.89
C ASN A 328 -22.26 6.63 -13.66
N VAL A 329 -23.56 6.89 -13.80
CA VAL A 329 -24.58 6.74 -12.75
C VAL A 329 -24.64 5.31 -12.19
N LYS A 330 -24.11 4.33 -12.92
CA LYS A 330 -23.92 2.95 -12.46
C LYS A 330 -22.45 2.67 -12.11
N ALA A 331 -22.00 3.24 -11.00
CA ALA A 331 -20.76 2.81 -10.37
C ALA A 331 -20.79 1.29 -10.17
N SER A 332 -19.77 0.57 -10.68
CA SER A 332 -19.68 -0.87 -10.48
C SER A 332 -19.57 -1.20 -8.99
N ILE A 333 -20.01 -2.39 -8.58
CA ILE A 333 -19.94 -2.78 -7.17
C ILE A 333 -18.49 -2.80 -6.67
N GLU A 334 -17.55 -3.13 -7.56
CA GLU A 334 -16.11 -3.10 -7.30
C GLU A 334 -15.60 -1.69 -7.05
N ALA A 335 -16.09 -0.70 -7.79
CA ALA A 335 -15.70 0.70 -7.57
C ALA A 335 -16.19 1.20 -6.20
N LYS A 336 -17.43 0.85 -5.83
CA LYS A 336 -18.01 1.16 -4.51
C LYS A 336 -17.28 0.45 -3.37
N TYR A 337 -16.83 -0.79 -3.58
CA TYR A 337 -16.04 -1.51 -2.59
C TYR A 337 -14.65 -0.87 -2.41
N ARG A 338 -13.97 -0.56 -3.52
CA ARG A 338 -12.62 0.02 -3.50
C ARG A 338 -12.57 1.40 -2.85
N SER A 339 -13.61 2.21 -3.02
CA SER A 339 -13.67 3.54 -2.43
C SER A 339 -13.80 3.56 -0.92
N MET A 340 -14.35 2.52 -0.31
CA MET A 340 -14.39 2.40 1.16
C MET A 340 -12.99 2.23 1.75
N LYS A 341 -11.98 1.86 0.93
CA LYS A 341 -10.59 1.66 1.35
C LYS A 341 -10.45 0.71 2.55
N CYS A 342 -11.40 -0.20 2.69
CA CYS A 342 -11.50 -1.14 3.79
C CYS A 342 -11.63 -2.55 3.24
N TYR A 343 -10.77 -3.46 3.72
CA TYR A 343 -10.85 -4.85 3.35
C TYR A 343 -11.91 -5.54 4.21
N ILE A 344 -12.98 -5.99 3.58
CA ILE A 344 -14.06 -6.76 4.23
C ILE A 344 -13.92 -8.23 3.84
N ASN A 345 -14.10 -9.11 4.82
CA ASN A 345 -14.09 -10.56 4.64
C ASN A 345 -15.28 -11.18 5.37
N THR A 346 -15.81 -12.27 4.81
CA THR A 346 -16.87 -13.05 5.45
C THR A 346 -16.30 -13.91 6.59
N LEU A 347 -17.03 -13.98 7.70
CA LEU A 347 -16.65 -14.82 8.84
C LEU A 347 -17.42 -16.14 8.77
N ASN A 348 -16.73 -17.26 8.94
CA ASN A 348 -17.38 -18.57 8.94
C ASN A 348 -18.28 -18.74 10.17
N ASN A 349 -19.57 -19.03 9.96
CA ASN A 349 -20.56 -19.26 11.01
C ASN A 349 -20.19 -20.38 12.00
N ALA A 350 -19.37 -21.35 11.57
CA ALA A 350 -18.88 -22.43 12.42
C ALA A 350 -17.69 -22.04 13.30
N SER A 351 -17.03 -20.90 13.01
CA SER A 351 -15.85 -20.45 13.74
C SER A 351 -16.20 -20.09 15.19
N LEU A 352 -15.24 -20.25 16.11
CA LEU A 352 -15.45 -19.79 17.49
C LEU A 352 -15.62 -18.27 17.53
N GLU A 353 -14.88 -17.52 16.71
CA GLU A 353 -14.98 -16.06 16.64
C GLU A 353 -16.41 -15.61 16.36
N PHE A 354 -17.08 -16.24 15.38
CA PHE A 354 -18.47 -15.96 15.06
C PHE A 354 -19.39 -16.21 16.27
N LYS A 355 -19.25 -17.37 16.91
CA LYS A 355 -20.05 -17.73 18.09
C LYS A 355 -19.84 -16.75 19.24
N THR A 356 -18.59 -16.36 19.51
CA THR A 356 -18.27 -15.37 20.53
C THR A 356 -18.91 -14.02 20.23
N ILE A 357 -18.91 -13.57 18.96
CA ILE A 357 -19.60 -12.34 18.56
C ILE A 357 -21.11 -12.47 18.78
N CYS A 358 -21.73 -13.59 18.40
CA CYS A 358 -23.14 -13.84 18.65
C CYS A 358 -23.48 -13.80 20.15
N ASP A 359 -22.67 -14.44 21.00
CA ASP A 359 -22.85 -14.45 22.45
C ASP A 359 -22.76 -13.03 23.01
N MET A 360 -21.80 -12.22 22.56
CA MET A 360 -21.66 -10.81 22.94
C MET A 360 -22.91 -10.00 22.56
N ILE A 361 -23.40 -10.14 21.32
CA ILE A 361 -24.61 -9.45 20.86
C ILE A 361 -25.82 -9.85 21.72
N CYS A 362 -26.04 -11.16 21.91
CA CYS A 362 -27.13 -11.68 22.73
C CYS A 362 -27.08 -11.17 24.18
N SER A 363 -25.90 -11.15 24.80
CA SER A 363 -25.71 -10.64 26.16
C SER A 363 -25.98 -9.13 26.29
N SER A 364 -25.60 -8.34 25.27
CA SER A 364 -25.83 -6.90 25.25
C SER A 364 -27.29 -6.51 25.03
N SER A 365 -28.08 -7.37 24.39
CA SER A 365 -29.52 -7.15 24.16
C SER A 365 -30.38 -7.42 25.41
N THR A 366 -29.81 -7.99 26.47
CA THR A 366 -30.54 -8.32 27.72
C THR A 366 -30.38 -7.28 28.83
N GLU A 367 -29.60 -6.21 28.65
CA GLU A 367 -29.56 -5.09 29.60
C GLU A 367 -30.63 -4.04 29.21
N PRO A 368 -31.67 -3.82 30.04
CA PRO A 368 -32.62 -2.75 29.80
C PRO A 368 -31.92 -1.41 30.10
N TYR A 369 -31.99 -0.48 29.15
CA TYR A 369 -31.67 0.94 29.35
C TYR A 369 -32.59 1.60 30.38
#